data_AF-A0A5H2XRB7-F1
#
_entry.id   AF-A0A5H2XRB7-F1
#
_cell.length_a   1.000
_cell.length_b   1.000
_cell.length_c   1.000
_cell.angle_alpha   90.00
_cell.angle_beta   90.00
_cell.angle_gamma   90.00
#
_symmetry.space_group_name_H-M   'P 1'
#
loop_
_entity.id
_entity.type
_entity.pdbx_description
1 polymer ?
#
loop_
_entity_poly.entity_id
_entity_poly.type
_entity_poly.pdbx_seq_one_letter_code
_entity_poly.pdbx_strand_id
1 'polypeptide(L)'
;MSPYSDSSSSSNTKGKGTRYPISQFLNYHNLSSTHKSFVAFISRVVEPTTFAQASTDPLWQEAMDEEIQALEQNNTWSITPLPAGKHPIGCKWVYKVKYNSDGSVERYKARLVAKGYTQQEGLDYTETFSPTAKLVNFKHVNAL
;
A
#
# COMPACT_ATOMS: atom_id res chain seq x y z
N MET A 1 28.43 -29.38 -25.67
CA MET A 1 29.09 -28.10 -26.00
C MET A 1 28.25 -27.41 -27.08
N SER A 2 27.47 -26.40 -26.73
CA SER A 2 26.83 -25.50 -27.71
C SER A 2 27.32 -24.08 -27.44
N PRO A 3 27.64 -23.30 -28.49
CA PRO A 3 27.54 -21.85 -28.43
C PRO A 3 26.42 -21.41 -29.38
N TYR A 4 25.29 -20.98 -28.83
CA TYR A 4 24.31 -20.18 -29.57
C TYR A 4 24.62 -18.70 -29.29
N SER A 5 25.04 -18.00 -30.35
CA SER A 5 24.89 -16.56 -30.47
C SER A 5 23.42 -16.28 -30.74
N ASP A 6 22.84 -15.25 -30.15
CA ASP A 6 21.94 -14.40 -30.92
C ASP A 6 21.88 -12.96 -30.40
N SER A 7 21.91 -12.07 -31.37
CA SER A 7 21.99 -10.62 -31.22
C SER A 7 20.59 -10.00 -31.27
N SER A 8 20.45 -8.91 -30.50
CA SER A 8 19.61 -7.72 -30.77
C SER A 8 18.08 -7.82 -30.80
N SER A 9 17.45 -7.05 -29.91
CA SER A 9 16.44 -6.05 -30.33
C SER A 9 16.16 -5.04 -29.22
N SER A 10 16.80 -3.87 -29.32
CA SER A 10 16.49 -2.69 -28.53
C SER A 10 15.13 -2.11 -28.98
N SER A 11 14.06 -2.41 -28.26
CA SER A 11 12.77 -1.75 -28.48
C SER A 11 12.78 -0.36 -27.84
N ASN A 12 12.92 0.65 -28.69
CA ASN A 12 12.86 2.07 -28.37
C ASN A 12 11.42 2.48 -28.02
N THR A 13 11.05 2.48 -26.74
CA THR A 13 9.80 3.09 -26.28
C THR A 13 10.06 4.52 -25.81
N LYS A 14 9.83 5.49 -26.69
CA LYS A 14 9.76 6.93 -26.36
C LYS A 14 8.52 7.19 -25.48
N GLY A 15 8.65 6.96 -24.17
CA GLY A 15 7.66 7.33 -23.16
C GLY A 15 8.13 8.54 -22.36
N LYS A 16 7.20 9.45 -22.01
CA LYS A 16 7.39 10.68 -21.22
C LYS A 16 8.24 10.41 -19.96
N GLY A 17 9.55 10.59 -20.05
CA GLY A 17 10.48 10.38 -18.94
C GLY A 17 10.82 11.70 -18.26
N THR A 18 10.83 11.72 -16.93
CA THR A 18 11.42 12.82 -16.17
C THR A 18 12.86 13.03 -16.64
N ARG A 19 13.35 14.28 -16.62
CA ARG A 19 14.69 14.64 -17.14
C ARG A 19 15.83 13.80 -16.55
N TYR A 20 15.62 13.28 -15.33
CA TYR A 20 16.53 12.40 -14.61
C TYR A 20 15.72 11.25 -14.00
N PRO A 21 15.47 10.15 -14.74
CA PRO A 21 14.76 9.01 -14.18
C PRO A 21 15.65 8.35 -13.13
N ILE A 22 15.11 8.10 -11.93
CA ILE A 22 15.87 7.54 -10.82
C ILE A 22 16.49 6.17 -11.17
N SER A 23 15.88 5.44 -12.10
CA SER A 23 16.39 4.18 -12.64
C SER A 23 17.78 4.29 -13.29
N GLN A 24 18.18 5.47 -13.78
CA GLN A 24 19.54 5.71 -14.28
C GLN A 24 20.60 5.80 -13.17
N PHE A 25 20.18 6.01 -11.92
CA PHE A 25 21.06 6.17 -10.76
C PHE A 25 20.90 5.03 -9.73
N LEU A 26 19.97 4.11 -9.96
CA LEU A 26 19.82 2.92 -9.12
C LEU A 26 20.92 1.91 -9.46
N ASN A 27 21.77 1.61 -8.48
CA ASN A 27 22.82 0.60 -8.59
C ASN A 27 22.62 -0.44 -7.48
N TYR A 28 22.40 -1.70 -7.87
CA TYR A 28 22.21 -2.82 -6.95
C TYR A 28 23.48 -3.64 -6.69
N HIS A 29 24.63 -3.27 -7.26
CA HIS A 29 25.86 -4.07 -7.20
C HIS A 29 26.33 -4.34 -5.77
N ASN A 30 26.24 -3.34 -4.88
CA ASN A 30 26.67 -3.42 -3.49
C ASN A 30 25.64 -4.05 -2.54
N LEU A 31 24.45 -4.43 -3.03
CA LEU A 31 23.50 -5.15 -2.20
C LEU A 31 23.99 -6.59 -1.95
N SER A 32 23.79 -7.07 -0.72
CA SER A 32 24.00 -8.49 -0.42
C SER A 32 23.03 -9.36 -1.24
N SER A 33 23.38 -10.63 -1.41
CA SER A 33 22.53 -11.59 -2.16
C SER A 33 21.09 -11.59 -1.65
N THR A 34 20.90 -11.61 -0.32
CA THR A 34 19.58 -11.55 0.31
C THR A 34 18.80 -10.28 -0.05
N HIS A 35 19.44 -9.11 -0.03
CA HIS A 35 18.77 -7.86 -0.39
C HIS A 35 18.42 -7.78 -1.88
N LYS A 36 19.25 -8.34 -2.76
CA LYS A 36 18.93 -8.45 -4.20
C LYS A 36 17.68 -9.30 -4.41
N SER A 37 17.60 -10.45 -3.76
CA SER A 37 16.43 -11.34 -3.80
C SER A 37 15.18 -10.64 -3.27
N PHE A 38 15.28 -9.93 -2.14
CA PHE A 38 14.19 -9.15 -1.58
C PHE A 38 13.67 -8.09 -2.55
N VAL A 39 14.56 -7.25 -3.11
CA VAL A 39 14.20 -6.18 -4.06
C VAL A 39 13.54 -6.76 -5.33
N ALA A 40 14.07 -7.88 -5.84
CA ALA A 40 13.46 -8.57 -6.97
C ALA A 40 12.05 -9.08 -6.64
N PHE A 41 11.82 -9.59 -5.42
CA PHE A 41 10.53 -10.13 -5.03
C PHE A 41 9.47 -9.05 -4.82
N ILE A 42 9.78 -7.95 -4.11
CA ILE A 42 8.82 -6.85 -3.90
C ILE A 42 8.41 -6.18 -5.21
N SER A 43 9.21 -6.31 -6.26
CA SER A 43 8.91 -5.77 -7.60
C SER A 43 7.96 -6.67 -8.41
N ARG A 44 7.66 -7.89 -7.96
CA ARG A 44 6.82 -8.86 -8.69
C ARG A 44 5.32 -8.64 -8.50
N VAL A 45 4.90 -8.26 -7.29
CA VAL A 45 3.47 -8.12 -6.98
C VAL A 45 3.07 -6.68 -7.25
N VAL A 46 2.10 -6.50 -8.14
CA VAL A 46 1.52 -5.17 -8.41
C VAL A 46 0.36 -4.98 -7.45
N GLU A 47 0.50 -4.00 -6.57
CA GLU A 47 -0.58 -3.61 -5.64
C GLU A 47 -1.73 -2.97 -6.45
N PRO A 48 -2.98 -3.42 -6.26
CA PRO A 48 -4.12 -2.82 -6.94
C PRO A 48 -4.32 -1.38 -6.43
N THR A 49 -4.78 -0.53 -7.33
CA THR A 49 -5.04 0.89 -7.02
C THR A 49 -6.53 1.18 -6.87
N THR A 50 -7.37 0.25 -7.29
CA THR A 50 -8.83 0.38 -7.32
C THR A 50 -9.49 -0.88 -6.79
N PHE A 51 -10.70 -0.73 -6.23
CA PHE A 51 -11.53 -1.86 -5.83
C PHE A 51 -11.79 -2.82 -6.99
N ALA A 52 -12.04 -2.30 -8.20
CA ALA A 52 -12.29 -3.12 -9.38
C ALA A 52 -11.12 -4.06 -9.72
N GLN A 53 -9.88 -3.62 -9.50
CA GLN A 53 -8.69 -4.48 -9.67
C GLN A 53 -8.51 -5.47 -8.52
N ALA A 54 -8.76 -5.04 -7.28
CA ALA A 54 -8.60 -5.89 -6.10
C ALA A 54 -9.67 -6.98 -6.02
N SER A 55 -10.91 -6.67 -6.37
CA SER A 55 -12.06 -7.57 -6.30
C SER A 55 -12.00 -8.74 -7.28
N THR A 56 -11.06 -8.76 -8.23
CA THR A 56 -10.85 -9.91 -9.12
C THR A 56 -9.91 -10.96 -8.54
N ASP A 57 -9.19 -10.64 -7.46
CA ASP A 57 -8.18 -11.51 -6.85
C ASP A 57 -8.65 -11.96 -5.45
N PRO A 58 -8.75 -13.28 -5.21
CA PRO A 58 -9.24 -13.80 -3.93
C PRO A 58 -8.39 -13.38 -2.73
N LEU A 59 -7.08 -13.18 -2.89
CA LEU A 59 -6.19 -12.78 -1.79
C LEU A 59 -6.49 -11.36 -1.32
N TRP A 60 -6.88 -10.48 -2.25
CA TRP A 60 -7.29 -9.13 -1.92
C TRP A 60 -8.73 -9.07 -1.41
N GLN A 61 -9.62 -9.95 -1.87
CA GLN A 61 -10.98 -10.10 -1.30
C GLN A 61 -10.92 -10.51 0.17
N GLU A 62 -10.15 -11.56 0.49
CA GLU A 62 -9.95 -12.01 1.87
C GLU A 62 -9.43 -10.88 2.76
N ALA A 63 -8.42 -10.13 2.31
CA ALA A 63 -7.89 -9.00 3.05
C ALA A 63 -8.89 -7.85 3.25
N MET A 64 -9.85 -7.67 2.34
CA MET A 64 -10.94 -6.69 2.49
C MET A 64 -11.98 -7.17 3.50
N ASP A 65 -12.33 -8.45 3.47
CA ASP A 65 -13.28 -9.05 4.39
C ASP A 65 -12.75 -9.02 5.83
N GLU A 66 -11.46 -9.32 6.03
CA GLU A 66 -10.79 -9.19 7.35
C GLU A 66 -10.89 -7.77 7.91
N GLU A 67 -10.70 -6.74 7.08
CA GLU A 67 -10.80 -5.34 7.50
C GLU A 67 -12.23 -4.98 7.89
N ILE A 68 -13.24 -5.39 7.09
CA ILE A 68 -14.65 -5.14 7.42
C ILE A 68 -15.01 -5.83 8.73
N GLN A 69 -14.62 -7.10 8.90
CA GLN A 69 -14.89 -7.85 10.11
C GLN A 69 -14.22 -7.20 11.33
N ALA A 70 -12.97 -6.75 11.21
CA ALA A 70 -12.28 -6.03 12.27
C ALA A 70 -12.99 -4.72 12.63
N LEU A 71 -13.48 -3.98 11.63
CA LEU A 71 -14.28 -2.78 11.85
C LEU A 71 -15.56 -3.10 12.62
N GLU A 72 -16.31 -4.13 12.23
CA GLU A 72 -17.54 -4.56 12.92
C GLU A 72 -17.27 -4.96 14.37
N GLN A 73 -16.22 -5.75 14.61
CA GLN A 73 -15.81 -6.19 15.95
C GLN A 73 -15.44 -5.02 16.88
N ASN A 74 -14.87 -3.95 16.34
CA ASN A 74 -14.49 -2.78 17.14
C ASN A 74 -15.72 -2.01 17.66
N ASN A 75 -16.92 -2.21 17.09
CA ASN A 75 -18.16 -1.54 17.51
C ASN A 75 -18.03 0.01 17.60
N THR A 76 -17.17 0.60 16.77
CA THR A 76 -16.88 2.04 16.77
C THR A 76 -17.71 2.84 15.76
N TRP A 77 -18.52 2.18 14.93
CA TRP A 77 -19.32 2.80 13.88
C TRP A 77 -20.69 2.11 13.76
N SER A 78 -21.65 2.84 13.22
CA SER A 78 -22.97 2.33 12.85
C SER A 78 -23.38 2.90 11.50
N ILE A 79 -24.08 2.09 10.70
CA ILE A 79 -24.66 2.54 9.44
C ILE A 79 -25.88 3.39 9.77
N THR A 80 -25.87 4.65 9.38
CA THR A 80 -26.99 5.59 9.58
C THR A 80 -27.41 6.21 8.24
N PRO A 81 -28.70 6.54 8.08
CA PRO A 81 -29.15 7.27 6.90
C PRO A 81 -28.49 8.65 6.86
N LEU A 82 -28.14 9.11 5.65
CA LEU A 82 -27.54 10.42 5.45
C LEU A 82 -28.52 11.52 5.91
N PRO A 83 -28.13 12.41 6.85
CA PRO A 83 -28.97 13.51 7.28
C PRO A 83 -29.28 14.48 6.13
N ALA A 84 -30.47 15.09 6.18
CA ALA A 84 -30.88 16.06 5.17
C ALA A 84 -29.90 17.24 5.09
N GLY A 85 -29.51 17.62 3.87
CA GLY A 85 -28.60 18.74 3.62
C GLY A 85 -27.13 18.47 3.93
N LYS A 86 -26.73 17.22 4.22
CA LYS A 86 -25.33 16.82 4.39
C LYS A 86 -24.82 16.05 3.17
N HIS A 87 -23.51 16.08 2.97
CA HIS A 87 -22.83 15.29 1.94
C HIS A 87 -22.06 14.14 2.59
N PRO A 88 -22.17 12.90 2.08
CA PRO A 88 -21.42 11.78 2.63
C PRO A 88 -19.94 11.93 2.29
N ILE A 89 -19.08 11.65 3.26
CA ILE A 89 -17.62 11.58 3.02
C ILE A 89 -17.33 10.26 2.31
N GLY A 90 -16.73 10.34 1.13
CA GLY A 90 -16.33 9.15 0.40
C GLY A 90 -15.22 8.39 1.13
N CYS A 91 -15.15 7.07 0.92
CA CYS A 91 -14.04 6.24 1.36
C CYS A 91 -13.22 5.75 0.16
N LYS A 92 -12.04 5.21 0.44
CA LYS A 92 -11.20 4.49 -0.53
C LYS A 92 -10.50 3.33 0.15
N TRP A 93 -10.27 2.27 -0.62
CA TRP A 93 -9.40 1.19 -0.22
C TRP A 93 -7.93 1.58 -0.40
N VAL A 94 -7.09 1.12 0.53
CA VAL A 94 -5.63 1.19 0.46
C VAL A 94 -5.09 -0.23 0.58
N TYR A 95 -4.39 -0.68 -0.45
CA TYR A 95 -3.86 -2.03 -0.56
C TYR A 95 -2.35 -2.03 -0.33
N LYS A 96 -1.85 -3.01 0.41
CA LYS A 96 -0.42 -3.18 0.67
C LYS A 96 -0.06 -4.65 0.84
N VAL A 97 1.02 -5.09 0.20
CA VAL A 97 1.61 -6.40 0.49
C VAL A 97 2.62 -6.24 1.62
N LYS A 98 2.58 -7.16 2.59
CA LYS A 98 3.60 -7.29 3.62
C LYS A 98 4.50 -8.47 3.27
N TYR A 99 5.80 -8.26 3.41
CA TYR A 99 6.83 -9.23 3.05
C TYR A 99 7.67 -9.58 4.27
N ASN A 100 8.07 -10.84 4.33
CA ASN A 100 9.07 -11.34 5.25
C ASN A 100 10.47 -10.82 4.87
N SER A 101 11.45 -11.02 5.74
CA SER A 101 12.85 -10.60 5.52
C SER A 101 13.52 -11.34 4.36
N ASP A 102 13.07 -12.54 4.03
CA ASP A 102 13.49 -13.32 2.87
C ASP A 102 12.83 -12.85 1.55
N GLY A 103 11.89 -11.91 1.66
CA GLY A 103 11.12 -11.38 0.56
C GLY A 103 9.81 -12.11 0.29
N SER A 104 9.54 -13.27 0.87
CA SER A 104 8.26 -13.98 0.66
C SER A 104 7.07 -13.12 1.14
N VAL A 105 5.89 -13.32 0.53
CA VAL A 105 4.68 -12.63 0.98
C VAL A 105 4.29 -13.15 2.36
N GLU A 106 4.26 -12.25 3.34
CA GLU A 106 3.75 -12.52 4.68
C GLU A 106 2.22 -12.48 4.69
N ARG A 107 1.63 -11.40 4.14
CA ARG A 107 0.18 -11.22 4.05
C ARG A 107 -0.21 -10.10 3.09
N TYR A 108 -1.43 -10.19 2.58
CA TYR A 108 -2.11 -9.10 1.91
C TYR A 108 -2.81 -8.23 2.94
N LYS A 109 -2.83 -6.92 2.73
CA LYS A 109 -3.45 -5.98 3.65
C LYS A 109 -4.30 -4.98 2.90
N ALA A 110 -5.59 -4.94 3.20
CA ALA A 110 -6.49 -3.87 2.77
C ALA A 110 -6.83 -2.98 3.96
N ARG A 111 -7.12 -1.70 3.69
CA ARG A 111 -7.66 -0.76 4.68
C ARG A 111 -8.71 0.12 4.05
N LEU A 112 -9.80 0.35 4.76
CA LEU A 112 -10.84 1.28 4.34
C LEU A 112 -10.60 2.64 5.00
N VAL A 113 -10.34 3.66 4.19
CA VAL A 113 -9.95 4.99 4.68
C VAL A 113 -10.89 6.06 4.15
N ALA A 114 -11.37 6.95 5.02
CA ALA A 114 -12.15 8.11 4.63
C ALA A 114 -11.31 9.11 3.81
N LYS A 115 -11.92 9.74 2.81
CA LYS A 115 -11.32 10.81 2.00
C LYS A 115 -11.36 12.14 2.75
N GLY A 116 -10.68 12.22 3.89
CA GLY A 116 -10.75 13.36 4.83
C GLY A 116 -10.34 14.72 4.26
N TYR A 117 -9.63 14.77 3.13
CA TYR A 117 -9.27 16.04 2.46
C TYR A 117 -10.47 16.84 1.94
N THR A 118 -11.67 16.25 1.92
CA THR A 118 -12.91 16.95 1.56
C THR A 118 -13.65 17.52 2.76
N GLN A 119 -13.17 17.33 3.98
CA GLN A 119 -13.84 17.81 5.20
C GLN A 119 -13.64 19.32 5.40
N GLN A 120 -14.72 20.02 5.75
CA GLN A 120 -14.67 21.44 6.16
C GLN A 120 -14.97 21.58 7.66
N GLU A 121 -14.08 22.28 8.37
CA GLU A 121 -14.25 22.62 9.78
C GLU A 121 -15.52 23.46 9.98
N GLY A 122 -16.32 23.13 10.99
CA GLY A 122 -17.60 23.79 11.29
C GLY A 122 -18.80 23.29 10.47
N LEU A 123 -18.57 22.49 9.42
CA LEU A 123 -19.64 21.84 8.63
C LEU A 123 -19.66 20.32 8.80
N ASP A 124 -18.50 19.69 8.67
CA ASP A 124 -18.35 18.23 8.69
C ASP A 124 -17.76 17.71 10.01
N TYR A 125 -17.04 18.56 10.74
CA TYR A 125 -16.56 18.28 12.08
C TYR A 125 -16.46 19.57 12.91
N THR A 126 -16.69 19.45 14.22
CA THR A 126 -16.62 20.56 15.17
C THR A 126 -15.39 20.49 16.07
N GLU A 127 -14.75 19.32 16.17
CA GLU A 127 -13.57 19.09 17.00
C GLU A 127 -12.52 18.27 16.24
N THR A 128 -11.25 18.68 16.34
CA THR A 128 -10.13 17.95 15.76
C THR A 128 -9.50 17.05 16.83
N PHE A 129 -9.61 15.73 16.67
CA PHE A 129 -8.88 14.78 17.51
C PHE A 129 -7.45 14.61 16.97
N SER A 130 -6.50 15.31 17.58
CA SER A 130 -5.08 15.07 17.34
C SER A 130 -4.69 13.70 17.90
N PRO A 131 -4.03 12.81 17.15
CA PRO A 131 -3.55 11.55 17.69
C PRO A 131 -2.40 11.83 18.66
N THR A 132 -2.70 11.89 19.96
CA THR A 132 -1.66 12.04 20.99
C THR A 132 -0.87 10.74 21.10
N ALA A 133 0.40 10.77 20.67
CA ALA A 133 1.33 9.68 20.94
C ALA A 133 1.50 9.51 22.46
N LYS A 134 0.98 8.41 23.01
CA LYS A 134 1.31 8.03 24.40
C LYS A 134 2.74 7.49 24.40
N LEU A 135 3.61 8.08 25.22
CA LEU A 135 5.05 7.77 25.31
C LEU A 135 5.38 6.32 25.72
N VAL A 136 4.38 5.49 26.03
CA VAL A 136 4.55 4.11 26.52
C VAL A 136 4.92 3.08 25.45
N ASN A 137 4.94 3.45 24.16
CA ASN A 137 5.25 2.52 23.05
C ASN A 137 6.65 2.70 22.45
N PHE A 138 7.61 3.31 23.16
CA PHE A 138 9.02 3.27 22.75
C PHE A 138 9.69 2.01 23.32
N LYS A 139 9.83 0.96 22.49
CA LYS A 139 10.80 -0.10 22.76
C LYS A 139 12.16 0.35 22.22
N HIS A 140 13.01 0.84 23.11
CA HIS A 140 14.42 1.04 22.81
C HIS A 140 15.14 -0.32 22.89
N VAL A 141 15.75 -0.75 21.78
CA VAL A 141 16.62 -1.93 21.76
C VAL A 141 18.05 -1.41 21.85
N ASN A 142 18.66 -1.54 23.03
CA ASN A 142 20.10 -1.39 23.19
C ASN A 142 20.75 -2.75 22.98
N ALA A 143 21.61 -2.84 21.96
CA ALA A 143 22.59 -3.90 21.84
C ALA A 143 23.93 -3.35 22.31
N LEU A 144 24.49 -3.96 23.36
CA LEU A 144 25.91 -3.93 23.70
C LEU A 144 26.38 -5.38 23.80
#